data_AF-A0A2T3ZNX6-F1
#
_entry.id   AF-A0A2T3ZNX6-F1
#
_cell.length_a   1.000
_cell.length_b   1.000
_cell.length_c   1.000
_cell.angle_alpha   90.00
_cell.angle_beta   90.00
_cell.angle_gamma   90.00
#
_symmetry.space_group_name_H-M   'P 1'
#
loop_
_entity.id
_entity.type
_entity.pdbx_description
1 polymer ?
#
loop_
_entity_poly.entity_id
_entity_poly.type
_entity_poly.pdbx_seq_one_letter_code
_entity_poly.pdbx_strand_id
1 'polypeptide(L)'
;MTFSNYQHIVLKGLPYDRGYTHGEQAKQKILDSLAHYHKPGKLLPWDISQRIIKEVYLPGIEKFFPEALPELRGIADGAGVDLDQILFLNSRYDLARVRGPTIRPCPSTKPSSAANTSQAVNGHVAQNGFHNISSSDEPTDIQELQECTTAGFLAESMDNSDVMLAQNWDMSANVFLKDTAVYLEIHPDPSEDLPVMFVTTEAGQLGRSGFNSAGLGVCASSLMSTEDYFPLDLTLPPGSEQQPLLPMSLVRRQFLHNINFANALINVKNAPRHLSNKLIVGTADNFVMSMEITPSAVHLGYPSNGDNFIVGSNHFISESFQASKWNDRYPGGSSWFRAVRVAQKVRPFNTKQLSAEKVTEAFCDHLSLPSSVCQHMEDCTVKNVPDYPYKGAQTTLAHIRYNLTKRTATVCKGPPCMGVFNEYSLPVTSNLSGHKKGRVNGNHSVTNGET
;
A
#
# COMPACT_ATOMS: atom_id res chain seq x y z
N MET A 1 -8.60 -23.57 -17.53
CA MET A 1 -7.82 -22.32 -17.67
C MET A 1 -6.36 -22.67 -17.54
N THR A 2 -5.51 -22.26 -18.48
CA THR A 2 -4.05 -22.34 -18.28
C THR A 2 -3.67 -21.30 -17.24
N PHE A 3 -3.27 -21.74 -16.04
CA PHE A 3 -2.79 -20.86 -14.98
C PHE A 3 -1.47 -20.23 -15.44
N SER A 4 -1.53 -18.99 -15.89
CA SER A 4 -0.37 -18.17 -16.24
C SER A 4 -0.28 -17.00 -15.26
N ASN A 5 0.94 -16.55 -14.97
CA ASN A 5 1.18 -15.41 -14.10
C ASN A 5 0.87 -14.08 -14.82
N TYR A 6 0.83 -12.96 -14.07
CA TYR A 6 0.71 -11.63 -14.68
C TYR A 6 1.91 -11.32 -15.58
N GLN A 7 1.71 -10.39 -16.52
CA GLN A 7 2.77 -9.90 -17.41
C GLN A 7 3.95 -9.36 -16.59
N HIS A 8 5.14 -9.87 -16.90
CA HIS A 8 6.42 -9.34 -16.40
C HIS A 8 6.98 -8.34 -17.42
N ILE A 9 7.23 -7.11 -16.98
CA ILE A 9 7.72 -6.01 -17.82
C ILE A 9 9.06 -5.54 -17.26
N VAL A 10 10.09 -5.59 -18.11
CA VAL A 10 11.42 -5.07 -17.78
C VAL A 10 11.54 -3.63 -18.28
N LEU A 11 11.72 -2.69 -17.36
CA LEU A 11 11.85 -1.26 -17.61
C LEU A 11 13.30 -0.83 -17.42
N LYS A 12 13.88 -0.11 -18.39
CA LYS A 12 15.28 0.34 -18.36
C LYS A 12 15.44 1.78 -18.83
N GLY A 13 16.51 2.45 -18.40
CA GLY A 13 16.86 3.80 -18.85
C GLY A 13 16.34 4.89 -17.93
N LEU A 14 16.27 6.12 -18.43
CA LEU A 14 15.84 7.30 -17.66
C LEU A 14 14.35 7.22 -17.28
N PRO A 15 13.87 8.05 -16.32
CA PRO A 15 12.49 7.95 -15.83
C PRO A 15 11.44 7.96 -16.94
N TYR A 16 11.56 8.87 -17.92
CA TYR A 16 10.62 8.94 -19.04
C TYR A 16 10.61 7.66 -19.88
N ASP A 17 11.77 7.11 -20.25
CA ASP A 17 11.88 5.93 -21.11
C ASP A 17 11.30 4.68 -20.44
N ARG A 18 11.56 4.52 -19.13
CA ARG A 18 10.92 3.48 -18.31
C ARG A 18 9.41 3.64 -18.30
N GLY A 19 8.94 4.87 -18.12
CA GLY A 19 7.53 5.20 -18.15
C GLY A 19 6.90 4.84 -19.49
N TYR A 20 7.49 5.30 -20.59
CA TYR A 20 7.03 5.05 -21.95
C TYR A 20 6.90 3.56 -22.24
N THR A 21 7.94 2.80 -21.90
CA THR A 21 7.96 1.34 -22.06
C THR A 21 6.83 0.67 -21.26
N HIS A 22 6.58 1.11 -20.01
CA HIS A 22 5.48 0.60 -19.20
C HIS A 22 4.12 0.91 -19.83
N GLY A 23 3.91 2.17 -20.24
CA GLY A 23 2.69 2.61 -20.90
C GLY A 23 2.40 1.83 -22.19
N GLU A 24 3.42 1.68 -23.04
CA GLU A 24 3.32 0.99 -24.34
C GLU A 24 2.99 -0.51 -24.14
N GLN A 25 3.76 -1.21 -23.30
CA GLN A 25 3.58 -2.66 -23.12
C GLN A 25 2.32 -3.02 -22.33
N ALA A 26 1.82 -2.13 -21.48
CA ALA A 26 0.64 -2.35 -20.64
C ALA A 26 -0.59 -1.55 -21.11
N LYS A 27 -0.55 -0.96 -22.31
CA LYS A 27 -1.59 -0.03 -22.83
C LYS A 27 -3.00 -0.57 -22.65
N GLN A 28 -3.28 -1.79 -23.12
CA GLN A 28 -4.64 -2.34 -23.02
C GLN A 28 -5.07 -2.56 -21.56
N LYS A 29 -4.15 -2.96 -20.67
CA LYS A 29 -4.42 -3.13 -19.24
C LYS A 29 -4.73 -1.79 -18.56
N ILE A 30 -4.01 -0.72 -18.94
CA ILE A 30 -4.27 0.65 -18.49
C ILE A 30 -5.67 1.10 -18.92
N LEU A 31 -6.02 0.92 -20.20
CA LEU A 31 -7.33 1.27 -20.73
C LEU A 31 -8.46 0.51 -20.04
N ASP A 32 -8.27 -0.79 -19.78
CA ASP A 32 -9.25 -1.63 -19.07
C ASP A 32 -9.43 -1.18 -17.60
N SER A 33 -8.34 -0.81 -16.92
CA SER A 33 -8.38 -0.23 -15.57
C SER A 33 -9.12 1.10 -15.55
N LEU A 34 -8.81 2.01 -16.48
CA LEU A 34 -9.51 3.30 -16.61
C LEU A 34 -11.01 3.09 -16.87
N ALA A 35 -11.35 2.22 -17.83
CA ALA A 35 -12.74 1.90 -18.15
C ALA A 35 -13.50 1.30 -16.96
N HIS A 36 -12.82 0.58 -16.06
CA HIS A 36 -13.42 0.10 -14.81
C HIS A 36 -13.62 1.23 -13.80
N TYR A 37 -12.56 1.98 -13.50
CA TYR A 37 -12.58 2.97 -12.41
C TYR A 37 -13.35 4.25 -12.73
N HIS A 38 -13.57 4.56 -14.01
CA HIS A 38 -14.49 5.62 -14.44
C HIS A 38 -15.97 5.27 -14.26
N LYS A 39 -16.32 3.99 -13.97
CA LYS A 39 -17.73 3.63 -13.76
C LYS A 39 -18.28 4.30 -12.49
N PRO A 40 -19.54 4.76 -12.51
CA PRO A 40 -20.19 5.33 -11.33
C PRO A 40 -20.07 4.41 -10.11
N GLY A 41 -19.78 4.99 -8.95
CA GLY A 41 -19.61 4.28 -7.68
C GLY A 41 -18.22 3.65 -7.47
N LYS A 42 -17.38 3.48 -8.50
CA LYS A 42 -16.04 2.89 -8.33
C LYS A 42 -15.05 3.88 -7.73
N LEU A 43 -14.78 4.96 -8.44
CA LEU A 43 -14.02 6.11 -7.95
C LEU A 43 -14.93 7.34 -7.75
N LEU A 44 -14.37 8.42 -7.17
CA LEU A 44 -15.06 9.71 -7.16
C LEU A 44 -15.42 10.10 -8.61
N PRO A 45 -16.48 10.90 -8.83
CA PRO A 45 -16.77 11.47 -10.14
C PRO A 45 -15.51 12.05 -10.79
N TRP A 46 -15.38 11.90 -12.11
CA TRP A 46 -14.15 12.23 -12.82
C TRP A 46 -13.76 13.71 -12.66
N ASP A 47 -14.72 14.61 -12.72
CA ASP A 47 -14.53 16.05 -12.52
C ASP A 47 -13.92 16.38 -11.15
N ILE A 48 -14.44 15.75 -10.09
CA ILE A 48 -13.91 15.92 -8.73
C ILE A 48 -12.53 15.27 -8.61
N SER A 49 -12.36 14.08 -9.15
CA SER A 49 -11.06 13.37 -9.14
C SER A 49 -9.99 14.18 -9.87
N GLN A 50 -10.30 14.69 -11.05
CA GLN A 50 -9.42 15.53 -11.84
C GLN A 50 -9.08 16.83 -11.11
N ARG A 51 -10.05 17.44 -10.40
CA ARG A 51 -9.78 18.60 -9.55
C ARG A 51 -8.81 18.28 -8.42
N ILE A 52 -9.01 17.19 -7.68
CA ILE A 52 -8.06 16.74 -6.64
C ILE A 52 -6.68 16.50 -7.27
N ILE A 53 -6.62 15.83 -8.41
CA ILE A 53 -5.35 15.55 -9.09
C ILE A 53 -4.61 16.85 -9.42
N LYS A 54 -5.28 17.84 -10.01
CA LYS A 54 -4.66 19.10 -10.45
C LYS A 54 -4.32 20.04 -9.30
N GLU A 55 -5.20 20.14 -8.31
CA GLU A 55 -5.06 21.13 -7.23
C GLU A 55 -4.27 20.59 -6.02
N VAL A 56 -4.21 19.28 -5.82
CA VAL A 56 -3.63 18.64 -4.61
C VAL A 56 -2.47 17.72 -4.97
N TYR A 57 -2.71 16.70 -5.80
CA TYR A 57 -1.72 15.62 -5.99
C TYR A 57 -0.57 16.01 -6.93
N LEU A 58 -0.85 16.66 -8.05
CA LEU A 58 0.19 17.11 -8.97
C LEU A 58 1.12 18.14 -8.28
N PRO A 59 0.63 19.18 -7.58
CA PRO A 59 1.48 20.04 -6.76
C PRO A 59 2.24 19.29 -5.65
N GLY A 60 1.63 18.24 -5.07
CA GLY A 60 2.29 17.34 -4.14
C GLY A 60 3.45 16.58 -4.76
N ILE A 61 3.28 16.04 -5.96
CA ILE A 61 4.35 15.33 -6.67
C ILE A 61 5.46 16.32 -7.04
N GLU A 62 5.13 17.48 -7.61
CA GLU A 62 6.10 18.52 -7.97
C GLU A 62 6.94 18.97 -6.78
N LYS A 63 6.33 19.05 -5.59
CA LYS A 63 7.02 19.50 -4.37
C LYS A 63 7.80 18.41 -3.65
N PHE A 64 7.25 17.20 -3.58
CA PHE A 64 7.77 16.15 -2.68
C PHE A 64 8.37 14.95 -3.41
N PHE A 65 8.10 14.78 -4.71
CA PHE A 65 8.65 13.70 -5.51
C PHE A 65 8.77 14.06 -7.02
N PRO A 66 9.43 15.19 -7.38
CA PRO A 66 9.44 15.70 -8.75
C PRO A 66 10.06 14.73 -9.77
N GLU A 67 11.02 13.89 -9.34
CA GLU A 67 11.69 12.89 -10.17
C GLU A 67 10.75 11.77 -10.66
N ALA A 68 9.56 11.61 -10.07
CA ALA A 68 8.54 10.68 -10.54
C ALA A 68 7.76 11.20 -11.76
N LEU A 69 7.71 12.52 -11.97
CA LEU A 69 6.88 13.11 -13.04
C LEU A 69 7.25 12.67 -14.45
N PRO A 70 8.53 12.60 -14.84
CA PRO A 70 8.86 12.15 -16.19
C PRO A 70 8.46 10.68 -16.40
N GLU A 71 8.56 9.81 -15.39
CA GLU A 71 8.09 8.42 -15.47
C GLU A 71 6.57 8.35 -15.63
N LEU A 72 5.81 9.13 -14.86
CA LEU A 72 4.35 9.23 -15.00
C LEU A 72 3.92 9.76 -16.38
N ARG A 73 4.63 10.77 -16.90
CA ARG A 73 4.42 11.31 -18.26
C ARG A 73 4.74 10.26 -19.32
N GLY A 74 5.85 9.55 -19.19
CA GLY A 74 6.20 8.44 -20.08
C GLY A 74 5.08 7.40 -20.11
N ILE A 75 4.55 6.97 -18.96
CA ILE A 75 3.43 6.00 -18.90
C ILE A 75 2.22 6.52 -19.68
N ALA A 76 1.88 7.80 -19.51
CA ALA A 76 0.75 8.42 -20.18
C ALA A 76 0.96 8.42 -21.71
N ASP A 77 2.12 8.88 -22.17
CA ASP A 77 2.47 8.95 -23.59
C ASP A 77 2.53 7.56 -24.24
N GLY A 78 3.15 6.58 -23.58
CA GLY A 78 3.25 5.21 -24.06
C GLY A 78 1.89 4.51 -24.15
N ALA A 79 0.99 4.78 -23.20
CA ALA A 79 -0.38 4.27 -23.24
C ALA A 79 -1.30 5.06 -24.19
N GLY A 80 -0.90 6.28 -24.59
CA GLY A 80 -1.71 7.19 -25.40
C GLY A 80 -2.92 7.73 -24.64
N VAL A 81 -2.72 8.11 -23.37
CA VAL A 81 -3.74 8.68 -22.47
C VAL A 81 -3.22 9.96 -21.81
N ASP A 82 -4.09 10.74 -21.19
CA ASP A 82 -3.66 11.97 -20.49
C ASP A 82 -2.93 11.66 -19.18
N LEU A 83 -1.97 12.51 -18.80
CA LEU A 83 -1.26 12.41 -17.51
C LEU A 83 -2.24 12.35 -16.32
N ASP A 84 -3.33 13.11 -16.37
CA ASP A 84 -4.37 13.09 -15.33
C ASP A 84 -4.96 11.69 -15.13
N GLN A 85 -5.11 10.90 -16.20
CA GLN A 85 -5.62 9.53 -16.11
C GLN A 85 -4.60 8.59 -15.47
N ILE A 86 -3.31 8.78 -15.71
CA ILE A 86 -2.26 8.02 -15.01
C ILE A 86 -2.19 8.43 -13.53
N LEU A 87 -2.30 9.72 -13.22
CA LEU A 87 -2.37 10.21 -11.85
C LEU A 87 -3.63 9.71 -11.12
N PHE A 88 -4.75 9.55 -11.83
CA PHE A 88 -5.96 8.92 -11.32
C PHE A 88 -5.73 7.46 -10.93
N LEU A 89 -5.07 6.68 -11.78
CA LEU A 89 -4.70 5.30 -11.42
C LEU A 89 -3.72 5.24 -10.25
N ASN A 90 -2.74 6.15 -10.20
CA ASN A 90 -1.77 6.21 -9.10
C ASN A 90 -2.41 6.68 -7.78
N SER A 91 -3.45 7.50 -7.82
CA SER A 91 -4.22 7.93 -6.64
C SER A 91 -5.49 7.10 -6.40
N ARG A 92 -5.64 5.94 -7.06
CA ARG A 92 -6.81 5.07 -6.94
C ARG A 92 -7.11 4.66 -5.50
N TYR A 93 -6.06 4.34 -4.72
CA TYR A 93 -6.23 4.06 -3.28
C TYR A 93 -6.83 5.27 -2.57
N ASP A 94 -6.26 6.44 -2.82
CA ASP A 94 -6.57 7.67 -2.13
C ASP A 94 -8.00 8.14 -2.47
N LEU A 95 -8.36 8.16 -3.76
CA LEU A 95 -9.69 8.51 -4.26
C LEU A 95 -10.79 7.50 -3.87
N ALA A 96 -10.43 6.25 -3.59
CA ALA A 96 -11.39 5.25 -3.11
C ALA A 96 -11.77 5.42 -1.64
N ARG A 97 -10.95 6.12 -0.83
CA ARG A 97 -11.11 6.17 0.63
C ARG A 97 -11.59 7.51 1.18
N VAL A 98 -11.89 8.46 0.30
CA VAL A 98 -12.41 9.79 0.65
C VAL A 98 -13.92 9.93 0.41
N ARG A 99 -14.67 8.82 0.50
CA ARG A 99 -16.13 8.80 0.36
C ARG A 99 -16.85 8.32 1.62
N GLY A 100 -18.12 8.68 1.68
CA GLY A 100 -19.03 8.33 2.76
C GLY A 100 -19.09 9.36 3.88
N PRO A 101 -20.12 9.27 4.74
CA PRO A 101 -20.44 10.29 5.74
C PRO A 101 -19.43 10.37 6.90
N THR A 102 -18.49 9.43 6.98
CA THR A 102 -17.49 9.36 8.05
C THR A 102 -16.17 10.06 7.70
N ILE A 103 -16.04 10.57 6.47
CA ILE A 103 -14.86 11.32 6.03
C ILE A 103 -14.98 12.76 6.50
N ARG A 104 -13.92 13.24 7.16
CA ARG A 104 -13.87 14.60 7.67
C ARG A 104 -13.69 15.62 6.55
N PRO A 105 -14.22 16.84 6.70
CA PRO A 105 -13.81 17.96 5.85
C PRO A 105 -12.30 18.20 5.92
N CYS A 106 -11.73 18.78 4.86
CA CYS A 106 -10.35 19.25 4.88
C CYS A 106 -10.12 20.16 6.11
N PRO A 107 -9.07 19.94 6.91
CA PRO A 107 -8.70 20.88 7.96
C PRO A 107 -8.30 22.20 7.30
N SER A 108 -9.02 23.28 7.57
CA SER A 108 -8.72 24.59 7.00
C SER A 108 -7.33 25.06 7.44
N THR A 109 -6.56 25.64 6.52
CA THR A 109 -5.20 26.15 6.79
C THR A 109 -5.20 27.50 7.51
N LYS A 110 -6.37 28.13 7.68
CA LYS A 110 -6.51 29.36 8.47
C LYS A 110 -6.82 29.01 9.93
N PRO A 111 -6.05 29.50 10.91
CA PRO A 111 -6.49 29.43 12.29
C PRO A 111 -7.79 30.24 12.40
N SER A 112 -8.90 29.57 12.69
CA SER A 112 -10.11 30.27 13.11
C SER A 112 -9.80 30.91 14.45
N SER A 113 -9.51 32.20 14.45
CA SER A 113 -9.56 33.00 15.67
C SER A 113 -10.98 32.91 16.25
N ALA A 114 -11.06 32.37 17.47
CA ALA A 114 -12.21 32.31 18.36
C ALA A 114 -13.34 31.32 18.03
N ALA A 115 -13.47 30.29 18.87
CA ALA A 115 -14.65 30.14 19.74
C ALA A 115 -14.32 29.19 20.90
N ASN A 116 -14.21 29.76 22.11
CA ASN A 116 -14.52 29.04 23.33
C ASN A 116 -16.02 28.75 23.32
N THR A 117 -16.43 27.49 23.41
CA THR A 117 -17.62 27.10 24.18
C THR A 117 -17.60 25.61 24.50
N SER A 118 -18.00 25.35 25.73
CA SER A 118 -18.16 24.10 26.46
C SER A 118 -19.14 23.10 25.84
N GLN A 119 -18.94 21.83 26.23
CA GLN A 119 -19.86 20.68 26.16
C GLN A 119 -21.36 21.01 26.08
N ALA A 120 -22.06 20.34 25.14
CA ALA A 120 -23.39 19.79 25.39
C ALA A 120 -23.71 18.64 24.41
N VAL A 121 -24.39 17.65 24.97
CA VAL A 121 -24.91 16.41 24.39
C VAL A 121 -26.23 16.67 23.65
N ASN A 122 -26.50 15.89 22.60
CA ASN A 122 -27.76 15.72 21.87
C ASN A 122 -28.33 16.92 21.08
N GLY A 123 -28.59 16.70 19.79
CA GLY A 123 -29.47 17.55 18.99
C GLY A 123 -29.10 17.57 17.52
N HIS A 124 -29.98 17.08 16.67
CA HIS A 124 -29.89 17.13 15.23
C HIS A 124 -29.79 18.56 14.67
N VAL A 125 -29.13 18.63 13.50
CA VAL A 125 -29.14 19.68 12.45
C VAL A 125 -28.20 20.87 12.63
N ALA A 126 -27.07 20.79 11.91
CA ALA A 126 -26.62 21.86 11.03
C ALA A 126 -26.00 21.23 9.76
N GLN A 127 -26.76 21.30 8.67
CA GLN A 127 -26.36 20.93 7.31
C GLN A 127 -25.43 22.00 6.72
N ASN A 128 -24.41 21.55 5.96
CA ASN A 128 -23.76 22.18 4.79
C ASN A 128 -22.45 21.41 4.50
N GLY A 129 -22.20 20.75 3.36
CA GLY A 129 -23.00 20.55 2.17
C GLY A 129 -22.46 19.35 1.39
N PHE A 130 -23.38 18.55 0.84
CA PHE A 130 -23.26 17.64 -0.31
C PHE A 130 -24.67 17.08 -0.61
N HIS A 131 -25.67 17.96 -0.76
CA HIS A 131 -27.06 17.52 -1.03
C HIS A 131 -27.71 18.19 -2.25
N ASN A 132 -26.94 18.83 -3.12
CA ASN A 132 -27.46 19.30 -4.41
C ASN A 132 -26.85 18.52 -5.58
N ILE A 133 -27.17 17.24 -5.65
CA ILE A 133 -27.34 16.52 -6.92
C ILE A 133 -28.70 15.84 -6.83
N SER A 134 -29.75 16.56 -7.22
CA SER A 134 -31.08 15.97 -7.40
C SER A 134 -31.21 15.46 -8.84
N SER A 135 -30.97 14.18 -9.03
CA SER A 135 -31.61 13.39 -10.08
C SER A 135 -31.83 11.98 -9.54
N SER A 136 -33.09 11.57 -9.53
CA SER A 136 -33.55 10.20 -9.29
C SER A 136 -32.64 9.17 -9.96
N ASP A 137 -32.28 8.13 -9.21
CA ASP A 137 -31.30 7.05 -9.52
C ASP A 137 -29.84 7.33 -9.08
N GLU A 138 -29.62 7.78 -7.84
CA GLU A 138 -28.26 7.72 -7.27
C GLU A 138 -27.84 6.24 -7.08
N PRO A 139 -26.73 5.80 -7.70
CA PRO A 139 -26.16 4.51 -7.35
C PRO A 139 -25.76 4.58 -5.88
N THR A 140 -26.30 3.68 -5.05
CA THR A 140 -25.81 3.46 -3.68
C THR A 140 -24.28 3.52 -3.67
N ASP A 141 -23.66 4.27 -2.75
CA ASP A 141 -22.19 4.45 -2.62
C ASP A 141 -21.55 3.09 -2.26
N ILE A 142 -21.44 2.21 -3.26
CA ILE A 142 -20.90 0.85 -3.12
C ILE A 142 -19.38 0.97 -3.08
N GLN A 143 -18.81 0.76 -1.91
CA GLN A 143 -17.37 0.65 -1.73
C GLN A 143 -16.94 -0.79 -1.97
N GLU A 144 -15.84 -1.00 -2.69
CA GLU A 144 -15.20 -2.31 -2.75
C GLU A 144 -14.27 -2.45 -1.54
N LEU A 145 -14.38 -3.54 -0.76
CA LEU A 145 -13.36 -3.82 0.27
C LEU A 145 -12.04 -4.12 -0.44
N GLN A 146 -10.98 -3.53 0.09
CA GLN A 146 -9.61 -3.86 -0.27
C GLN A 146 -9.01 -4.59 0.92
N GLU A 147 -9.01 -5.91 0.84
CA GLU A 147 -8.50 -6.78 1.88
C GLU A 147 -7.06 -7.16 1.55
N CYS A 148 -6.19 -7.24 2.54
CA CYS A 148 -4.80 -7.64 2.36
C CYS A 148 -4.33 -8.33 3.62
N THR A 149 -3.54 -9.39 3.48
CA THR A 149 -2.78 -9.97 4.58
C THR A 149 -1.31 -9.78 4.28
N THR A 150 -0.54 -9.21 5.19
CA THR A 150 0.88 -8.90 5.03
C THR A 150 1.68 -9.50 6.18
N ALA A 151 2.90 -9.93 5.91
CA ALA A 151 3.81 -10.44 6.95
C ALA A 151 5.28 -10.10 6.66
N GLY A 152 6.08 -10.02 7.72
CA GLY A 152 7.53 -9.95 7.66
C GLY A 152 8.14 -11.00 8.60
N PHE A 153 9.20 -11.66 8.15
CA PHE A 153 9.85 -12.79 8.83
C PHE A 153 11.34 -12.49 8.97
N LEU A 154 11.85 -12.58 10.19
CA LEU A 154 13.27 -12.45 10.50
C LEU A 154 14.00 -13.77 10.25
N ALA A 155 15.32 -13.69 10.07
CA ALA A 155 16.21 -14.83 9.86
C ALA A 155 16.08 -15.90 10.96
N GLU A 156 15.77 -15.50 12.20
CA GLU A 156 15.56 -16.39 13.33
C GLU A 156 14.30 -17.27 13.20
N SER A 157 13.32 -16.85 12.38
CA SER A 157 12.14 -17.66 12.07
C SER A 157 12.43 -18.69 10.97
N MET A 158 13.22 -18.30 9.96
CA MET A 158 13.35 -19.02 8.71
C MET A 158 14.41 -20.14 8.76
N ASP A 159 14.14 -21.27 8.12
CA ASP A 159 15.07 -22.42 8.06
C ASP A 159 16.39 -22.14 7.34
N ASN A 160 16.35 -21.27 6.33
CA ASN A 160 17.47 -20.78 5.54
C ASN A 160 18.14 -19.53 6.13
N SER A 161 17.65 -19.01 7.26
CA SER A 161 18.12 -17.74 7.85
C SER A 161 18.01 -16.53 6.93
N ASP A 162 17.07 -16.54 5.98
CA ASP A 162 16.77 -15.38 5.14
C ASP A 162 15.74 -14.45 5.80
N VAL A 163 15.72 -13.17 5.41
CA VAL A 163 14.68 -12.20 5.76
C VAL A 163 13.67 -12.14 4.63
N MET A 164 12.38 -12.21 4.94
CA MET A 164 11.34 -12.28 3.92
C MET A 164 10.12 -11.43 4.27
N LEU A 165 9.53 -10.79 3.26
CA LEU A 165 8.17 -10.25 3.33
C LEU A 165 7.22 -11.13 2.53
N ALA A 166 5.98 -11.28 2.98
CA ALA A 166 4.94 -12.00 2.23
C ALA A 166 3.62 -11.25 2.24
N GLN A 167 2.80 -11.47 1.21
CA GLN A 167 1.51 -10.83 1.12
C GLN A 167 0.52 -11.56 0.20
N ASN A 168 -0.74 -11.67 0.66
CA ASN A 168 -1.92 -11.76 -0.20
C ASN A 168 -2.48 -10.35 -0.44
N TRP A 169 -2.62 -9.99 -1.71
CA TRP A 169 -3.29 -8.77 -2.15
C TRP A 169 -4.70 -9.13 -2.63
N ASP A 170 -5.72 -8.73 -1.89
CA ASP A 170 -7.11 -9.02 -2.20
C ASP A 170 -7.84 -7.75 -2.64
N MET A 171 -8.65 -7.87 -3.69
CA MET A 171 -9.40 -6.74 -4.23
C MET A 171 -10.56 -7.24 -5.10
N SER A 172 -11.26 -6.29 -5.74
CA SER A 172 -12.23 -6.54 -6.79
C SER A 172 -11.74 -7.56 -7.79
N ALA A 173 -12.55 -8.61 -8.01
CA ALA A 173 -12.26 -9.65 -8.97
C ALA A 173 -12.07 -9.12 -10.40
N ASN A 174 -12.53 -7.90 -10.70
CA ASN A 174 -12.30 -7.27 -11.99
C ASN A 174 -10.81 -7.15 -12.34
N VAL A 175 -9.93 -6.85 -11.38
CA VAL A 175 -8.47 -6.75 -11.63
C VAL A 175 -7.91 -8.11 -12.08
N PHE A 176 -8.36 -9.19 -11.45
CA PHE A 176 -7.96 -10.56 -11.81
C PHE A 176 -8.53 -10.98 -13.17
N LEU A 177 -9.83 -10.73 -13.40
CA LEU A 177 -10.56 -11.13 -14.61
C LEU A 177 -10.14 -10.35 -15.86
N LYS A 178 -9.82 -9.07 -15.70
CA LYS A 178 -9.29 -8.20 -16.77
C LYS A 178 -7.76 -8.25 -16.88
N ASP A 179 -7.11 -9.02 -16.01
CA ASP A 179 -5.66 -9.20 -16.01
C ASP A 179 -4.90 -7.86 -15.92
N THR A 180 -5.37 -6.91 -15.11
CA THR A 180 -4.82 -5.54 -15.09
C THR A 180 -3.66 -5.35 -14.11
N ALA A 181 -3.24 -6.38 -13.38
CA ALA A 181 -2.01 -6.35 -12.60
C ALA A 181 -0.78 -6.75 -13.45
N VAL A 182 0.40 -6.26 -13.03
CA VAL A 182 1.69 -6.48 -13.68
C VAL A 182 2.80 -6.65 -12.66
N TYR A 183 3.89 -7.30 -13.08
CA TYR A 183 5.16 -7.32 -12.37
C TYR A 183 6.17 -6.45 -13.13
N LEU A 184 6.74 -5.45 -12.45
CA LEU A 184 7.71 -4.54 -13.03
C LEU A 184 9.10 -4.86 -12.47
N GLU A 185 10.05 -5.19 -13.33
CA GLU A 185 11.47 -5.24 -13.02
C GLU A 185 12.12 -3.98 -13.59
N ILE A 186 12.68 -3.15 -12.73
CA ILE A 186 13.00 -1.75 -13.03
C ILE A 186 14.49 -1.57 -12.83
N HIS A 187 15.19 -1.23 -13.91
CA HIS A 187 16.62 -0.90 -13.94
C HIS A 187 16.76 0.60 -14.22
N PRO A 188 16.89 1.43 -13.17
CA PRO A 188 17.15 2.86 -13.35
C PRO A 188 18.43 3.11 -14.15
N ASP A 189 18.52 4.27 -14.78
CA ASP A 189 19.77 4.67 -15.43
C ASP A 189 20.86 4.85 -14.36
N PRO A 190 22.13 4.48 -14.62
CA PRO A 190 23.22 4.66 -13.66
C PRO A 190 23.38 6.10 -13.15
N SER A 191 22.95 7.11 -13.91
CA SER A 191 23.00 8.52 -13.49
C SER A 191 22.04 8.88 -12.35
N GLU A 192 21.05 8.03 -12.04
CA GLU A 192 20.08 8.28 -10.97
C GLU A 192 20.56 7.77 -9.60
N ASP A 193 21.59 6.91 -9.55
CA ASP A 193 22.07 6.26 -8.32
C ASP A 193 20.94 5.57 -7.51
N LEU A 194 20.00 4.95 -8.23
CA LEU A 194 18.87 4.22 -7.66
C LEU A 194 19.07 2.71 -7.73
N PRO A 195 18.56 1.95 -6.74
CA PRO A 195 18.63 0.49 -6.78
C PRO A 195 17.71 -0.07 -7.88
N VAL A 196 18.06 -1.25 -8.42
CA VAL A 196 17.14 -2.05 -9.24
C VAL A 196 15.96 -2.46 -8.36
N MET A 197 14.74 -2.45 -8.90
CA MET A 197 13.53 -2.74 -8.14
C MET A 197 12.67 -3.80 -8.79
N PHE A 198 11.93 -4.55 -7.98
CA PHE A 198 10.85 -5.41 -8.42
C PHE A 198 9.56 -4.99 -7.74
N VAL A 199 8.53 -4.69 -8.52
CA VAL A 199 7.27 -4.12 -8.05
C VAL A 199 6.10 -4.94 -8.58
N THR A 200 5.22 -5.37 -7.69
CA THR A 200 3.89 -5.90 -8.04
C THR A 200 2.88 -4.77 -7.91
N THR A 201 2.13 -4.46 -8.97
CA THR A 201 1.19 -3.33 -9.03
C THR A 201 0.10 -3.51 -10.10
N GLU A 202 -0.82 -2.56 -10.22
CA GLU A 202 -1.72 -2.46 -11.39
C GLU A 202 -1.02 -1.72 -12.53
N ALA A 203 -1.33 -2.08 -13.77
CA ALA A 203 -0.79 -1.42 -14.95
C ALA A 203 -1.03 0.10 -14.89
N GLY A 204 0.03 0.88 -15.16
CA GLY A 204 0.04 2.35 -15.08
C GLY A 204 0.35 2.94 -13.71
N GLN A 205 0.41 2.13 -12.64
CA GLN A 205 0.85 2.59 -11.32
C GLN A 205 2.37 2.45 -11.15
N LEU A 206 3.00 3.36 -10.39
CA LEU A 206 4.43 3.29 -10.07
C LEU A 206 4.76 2.28 -8.96
N GLY A 207 3.78 1.96 -8.11
CA GLY A 207 4.09 1.26 -6.88
C GLY A 207 2.88 0.78 -6.11
N ARG A 208 2.98 -0.46 -5.62
CA ARG A 208 2.05 -1.00 -4.63
C ARG A 208 2.77 -1.80 -3.55
N SER A 209 3.55 -2.80 -3.93
CA SER A 209 4.43 -3.56 -3.03
C SER A 209 5.62 -4.03 -3.83
N GLY A 210 6.79 -4.15 -3.21
CA GLY A 210 7.99 -4.51 -3.92
C GLY A 210 9.19 -4.66 -3.00
N PHE A 211 10.34 -4.92 -3.61
CA PHE A 211 11.64 -4.85 -2.97
C PHE A 211 12.68 -4.31 -3.94
N ASN A 212 13.86 -3.95 -3.45
CA ASN A 212 14.94 -3.43 -4.26
C ASN A 212 16.27 -4.18 -4.05
N SER A 213 17.23 -3.96 -4.95
CA SER A 213 18.55 -4.57 -4.93
C SER A 213 19.36 -4.22 -3.68
N ALA A 214 19.05 -3.11 -3.01
CA ALA A 214 19.69 -2.70 -1.76
C ALA A 214 19.16 -3.51 -0.55
N GLY A 215 18.06 -4.26 -0.71
CA GLY A 215 17.55 -5.19 0.29
C GLY A 215 16.38 -4.65 1.09
N LEU A 216 15.78 -3.55 0.65
CA LEU A 216 14.63 -2.96 1.29
C LEU A 216 13.36 -3.54 0.65
N GLY A 217 12.35 -3.83 1.46
CA GLY A 217 11.05 -4.34 1.01
C GLY A 217 9.88 -3.62 1.65
N VAL A 218 8.76 -3.55 0.92
CA VAL A 218 7.50 -2.98 1.40
C VAL A 218 6.29 -3.78 0.89
N CYS A 219 5.44 -4.17 1.82
CA CYS A 219 4.10 -4.73 1.61
C CYS A 219 3.07 -3.76 2.20
N ALA A 220 1.86 -3.70 1.63
CA ALA A 220 0.87 -2.68 1.99
C ALA A 220 -0.52 -3.26 2.20
N SER A 221 -1.24 -2.75 3.20
CA SER A 221 -2.66 -3.07 3.48
C SER A 221 -3.43 -1.80 3.74
N SER A 222 -4.68 -1.71 3.27
CA SER A 222 -5.52 -0.55 3.55
C SER A 222 -5.82 -0.41 5.04
N LEU A 223 -5.83 0.83 5.54
CA LEU A 223 -6.39 1.20 6.85
C LEU A 223 -7.35 2.38 6.69
N MET A 224 -8.24 2.54 7.64
CA MET A 224 -9.22 3.64 7.65
C MET A 224 -9.37 4.13 9.09
N SER A 225 -9.18 5.42 9.34
CA SER A 225 -9.37 5.99 10.67
C SER A 225 -10.29 7.20 10.62
N THR A 226 -10.89 7.57 11.73
CA THR A 226 -11.67 8.81 11.84
C THR A 226 -10.81 10.06 11.70
N GLU A 227 -9.48 9.95 11.57
CA GLU A 227 -8.63 11.09 11.22
C GLU A 227 -8.68 11.44 9.72
N ASP A 228 -8.96 10.45 8.87
CA ASP A 228 -9.00 10.58 7.41
C ASP A 228 -9.92 11.72 6.95
N TYR A 229 -9.48 12.48 5.95
CA TYR A 229 -10.19 13.67 5.49
C TYR A 229 -10.22 13.81 3.96
N PHE A 230 -11.20 14.57 3.49
CA PHE A 230 -11.36 14.94 2.09
C PHE A 230 -10.30 15.98 1.70
N PRO A 231 -9.53 15.78 0.62
CA PRO A 231 -8.29 16.54 0.38
C PRO A 231 -8.50 17.96 -0.17
N LEU A 232 -9.71 18.32 -0.61
CA LEU A 232 -10.02 19.68 -1.04
C LEU A 232 -10.66 20.46 0.10
N ASP A 233 -10.16 21.67 0.36
CA ASP A 233 -10.87 22.66 1.13
C ASP A 233 -11.96 23.29 0.25
N LEU A 234 -13.17 22.75 0.39
CA LEU A 234 -14.35 23.19 -0.37
C LEU A 234 -14.86 24.58 0.06
N THR A 235 -14.29 25.17 1.12
CA THR A 235 -14.57 26.58 1.47
C THR A 235 -13.81 27.56 0.58
N LEU A 236 -12.78 27.07 -0.13
CA LEU A 236 -12.02 27.86 -1.09
C LEU A 236 -12.64 27.79 -2.50
N PRO A 237 -12.63 28.89 -3.27
CA PRO A 237 -13.03 28.86 -4.67
C PRO A 237 -12.22 27.84 -5.49
N PRO A 238 -12.81 27.17 -6.51
CA PRO A 238 -12.07 26.33 -7.45
C PRO A 238 -10.87 27.06 -8.06
N GLY A 239 -9.75 26.36 -8.22
CA GLY A 239 -8.47 26.95 -8.65
C GLY A 239 -7.68 27.69 -7.57
N SER A 240 -8.19 27.80 -6.34
CA SER A 240 -7.39 28.30 -5.21
C SER A 240 -6.33 27.28 -4.79
N GLU A 241 -5.20 27.77 -4.28
CA GLU A 241 -4.13 26.91 -3.75
C GLU A 241 -4.66 25.98 -2.65
N GLN A 242 -4.43 24.68 -2.82
CA GLN A 242 -4.78 23.64 -1.84
C GLN A 242 -3.51 23.13 -1.15
N GLN A 243 -3.66 22.37 -0.07
CA GLN A 243 -2.52 21.69 0.54
C GLN A 243 -1.97 20.64 -0.43
N PRO A 244 -0.68 20.68 -0.79
CA PRO A 244 -0.07 19.66 -1.64
C PRO A 244 0.10 18.33 -0.87
N LEU A 245 -0.44 17.23 -1.40
CA LEU A 245 -0.40 15.90 -0.79
C LEU A 245 0.14 14.84 -1.77
N LEU A 246 0.79 13.80 -1.25
CA LEU A 246 1.41 12.76 -2.07
C LEU A 246 0.61 11.45 -2.00
N PRO A 247 0.12 10.90 -3.13
CA PRO A 247 -0.58 9.61 -3.15
C PRO A 247 0.24 8.45 -2.56
N MET A 248 -0.42 7.49 -1.92
CA MET A 248 0.28 6.40 -1.22
C MET A 248 1.05 5.43 -2.12
N SER A 249 0.69 5.30 -3.40
CA SER A 249 1.51 4.56 -4.39
C SER A 249 2.90 5.19 -4.57
N LEU A 250 2.96 6.52 -4.60
CA LEU A 250 4.19 7.30 -4.79
C LEU A 250 5.06 7.29 -3.52
N VAL A 251 4.46 7.35 -2.33
CA VAL A 251 5.21 7.18 -1.06
C VAL A 251 5.92 5.82 -1.01
N ARG A 252 5.25 4.76 -1.49
CA ARG A 252 5.85 3.42 -1.55
C ARG A 252 6.94 3.31 -2.62
N ARG A 253 6.79 4.02 -3.74
CA ARG A 253 7.85 4.15 -4.75
C ARG A 253 9.07 4.88 -4.19
N GLN A 254 8.87 5.99 -3.46
CA GLN A 254 9.95 6.69 -2.75
C GLN A 254 10.67 5.79 -1.75
N PHE A 255 9.96 4.95 -1.01
CA PHE A 255 10.60 3.97 -0.13
C PHE A 255 11.54 3.05 -0.91
N LEU A 256 11.10 2.53 -2.06
CA LEU A 256 11.89 1.61 -2.89
C LEU A 256 13.06 2.27 -3.64
N HIS A 257 13.05 3.60 -3.82
CA HIS A 257 14.18 4.36 -4.34
C HIS A 257 15.36 4.43 -3.37
N ASN A 258 15.14 4.15 -2.08
CA ASN A 258 16.18 4.27 -1.08
C ASN A 258 17.10 3.05 -1.02
N ILE A 259 18.39 3.32 -0.81
CA ILE A 259 19.41 2.33 -0.54
C ILE A 259 19.60 2.11 0.98
N ASN A 260 19.26 3.12 1.79
CA ASN A 260 19.37 3.09 3.25
C ASN A 260 17.98 2.98 3.88
N PHE A 261 17.82 2.01 4.79
CA PHE A 261 16.52 1.74 5.43
C PHE A 261 16.00 2.92 6.26
N ALA A 262 16.87 3.64 6.99
CA ALA A 262 16.45 4.79 7.79
C ALA A 262 15.96 5.95 6.90
N ASN A 263 16.64 6.23 5.78
CA ASN A 263 16.18 7.25 4.81
C ASN A 263 14.81 6.87 4.21
N ALA A 264 14.60 5.58 3.90
CA ALA A 264 13.32 5.08 3.43
C ALA A 264 12.20 5.32 4.45
N LEU A 265 12.47 5.12 5.74
CA LEU A 265 11.52 5.40 6.83
C LEU A 265 11.26 6.90 7.03
N ILE A 266 12.27 7.76 6.86
CA ILE A 266 12.13 9.22 6.90
C ILE A 266 11.16 9.69 5.81
N ASN A 267 11.29 9.17 4.59
CA ASN A 267 10.37 9.48 3.49
C ASN A 267 8.93 9.09 3.85
N VAL A 268 8.73 7.88 4.36
CA VAL A 268 7.41 7.43 4.82
C VAL A 268 6.90 8.27 5.97
N LYS A 269 7.72 8.72 6.94
CA LYS A 269 7.26 9.52 8.09
C LYS A 269 6.85 10.94 7.68
N ASN A 270 7.49 11.52 6.68
CA ASN A 270 7.35 12.93 6.31
C ASN A 270 6.47 13.18 5.09
N ALA A 271 6.12 12.16 4.31
CA ALA A 271 5.21 12.33 3.17
C ALA A 271 3.87 12.99 3.60
N PRO A 272 3.41 14.05 2.93
CA PRO A 272 2.11 14.64 3.23
C PRO A 272 0.99 13.72 2.74
N ARG A 273 0.00 13.46 3.60
CA ARG A 273 -1.09 12.52 3.31
C ARG A 273 -2.39 12.94 3.98
N HIS A 274 -3.51 12.44 3.47
CA HIS A 274 -4.85 12.68 4.03
C HIS A 274 -5.59 11.40 4.42
N LEU A 275 -4.94 10.25 4.26
CA LEU A 275 -5.52 8.94 4.51
C LEU A 275 -4.60 8.02 5.28
N SER A 276 -5.24 7.11 5.99
CA SER A 276 -4.62 6.03 6.71
C SER A 276 -4.14 4.92 5.77
N ASN A 277 -3.08 4.20 6.14
CA ASN A 277 -2.57 3.05 5.41
C ASN A 277 -1.68 2.18 6.33
N LYS A 278 -1.46 0.90 6.03
CA LYS A 278 -0.47 0.06 6.72
C LYS A 278 0.64 -0.33 5.78
N LEU A 279 1.88 -0.23 6.25
CA LEU A 279 3.05 -0.79 5.58
C LEU A 279 3.72 -1.81 6.51
N ILE A 280 4.01 -3.01 5.98
CA ILE A 280 5.04 -3.87 6.58
C ILE A 280 6.30 -3.68 5.74
N VAL A 281 7.36 -3.24 6.39
CA VAL A 281 8.64 -2.94 5.76
C VAL A 281 9.75 -3.76 6.38
N GLY A 282 10.81 -4.02 5.62
CA GLY A 282 11.97 -4.74 6.12
C GLY A 282 13.24 -4.43 5.35
N THR A 283 14.36 -4.86 5.93
CA THR A 283 15.70 -4.82 5.32
C THR A 283 16.36 -6.20 5.40
N ALA A 284 17.21 -6.53 4.42
CA ALA A 284 18.08 -7.68 4.43
C ALA A 284 19.05 -7.72 5.63
N ASP A 285 19.21 -6.62 6.36
CA ASP A 285 19.99 -6.53 7.61
C ASP A 285 19.24 -7.13 8.83
N ASN A 286 18.32 -8.06 8.59
CA ASN A 286 17.53 -8.77 9.58
C ASN A 286 16.66 -7.86 10.48
N PHE A 287 15.87 -6.99 9.83
CA PHE A 287 14.91 -6.15 10.55
C PHE A 287 13.60 -6.03 9.78
N VAL A 288 12.47 -6.14 10.49
CA VAL A 288 11.11 -5.95 9.96
C VAL A 288 10.26 -5.15 10.95
N MET A 289 9.32 -4.37 10.43
CA MET A 289 8.38 -3.60 11.26
C MET A 289 7.07 -3.33 10.54
N SER A 290 6.02 -3.09 11.32
CA SER A 290 4.73 -2.58 10.87
C SER A 290 4.63 -1.09 11.15
N MET A 291 4.11 -0.35 10.18
CA MET A 291 3.82 1.07 10.27
C MET A 291 2.32 1.24 9.99
N GLU A 292 1.52 1.47 11.03
CA GLU A 292 0.12 1.89 10.90
C GLU A 292 0.09 3.41 10.80
N ILE A 293 -0.25 3.92 9.63
CA ILE A 293 -0.10 5.32 9.27
C ILE A 293 -1.48 5.96 9.30
N THR A 294 -1.57 7.14 9.90
CA THR A 294 -2.71 8.06 9.81
C THR A 294 -2.25 9.38 9.15
N PRO A 295 -3.15 10.33 8.87
CA PRO A 295 -2.75 11.62 8.30
C PRO A 295 -1.69 12.38 9.11
N SER A 296 -1.68 12.27 10.44
CA SER A 296 -0.73 13.02 11.29
C SER A 296 0.37 12.16 11.92
N ALA A 297 0.16 10.85 12.06
CA ALA A 297 1.01 10.00 12.86
C ALA A 297 1.42 8.70 12.14
N VAL A 298 2.49 8.10 12.63
CA VAL A 298 2.90 6.74 12.29
C VAL A 298 3.02 5.97 13.58
N HIS A 299 2.19 4.94 13.71
CA HIS A 299 2.13 4.05 14.86
C HIS A 299 2.94 2.79 14.54
N LEU A 300 4.00 2.55 15.31
CA LEU A 300 4.96 1.49 15.04
C LEU A 300 4.56 0.19 15.73
N GLY A 301 4.77 -0.92 15.03
CA GLY A 301 4.64 -2.27 15.56
C GLY A 301 5.87 -3.10 15.21
N TYR A 302 6.29 -3.94 16.16
CA TYR A 302 7.44 -4.84 16.03
C TYR A 302 6.99 -6.28 16.31
N PRO A 303 7.80 -7.29 15.91
CA PRO A 303 7.55 -8.66 16.34
C PRO A 303 7.34 -8.74 17.87
N SER A 304 6.27 -9.41 18.30
CA SER A 304 5.81 -9.42 19.70
C SER A 304 6.09 -10.76 20.39
N ASN A 305 6.26 -10.78 21.71
CA ASN A 305 6.14 -11.99 22.54
C ASN A 305 6.96 -13.21 22.06
N GLY A 306 8.22 -12.99 21.69
CA GLY A 306 9.11 -14.06 21.20
C GLY A 306 8.84 -14.52 19.76
N ASP A 307 7.84 -13.95 19.07
CA ASP A 307 7.67 -14.13 17.64
C ASP A 307 8.84 -13.43 16.90
N ASN A 308 9.45 -14.13 15.95
CA ASN A 308 10.48 -13.62 15.03
C ASN A 308 9.83 -13.19 13.70
N PHE A 309 8.55 -12.82 13.75
CA PHE A 309 7.76 -12.37 12.62
C PHE A 309 6.72 -11.34 13.06
N ILE A 310 6.18 -10.62 12.09
CA ILE A 310 5.04 -9.70 12.27
C ILE A 310 4.02 -9.95 11.17
N VAL A 311 2.73 -9.90 11.50
CA VAL A 311 1.63 -10.08 10.55
C VAL A 311 0.61 -8.97 10.72
N GLY A 312 0.07 -8.46 9.62
CA GLY A 312 -0.96 -7.43 9.59
C GLY A 312 -2.08 -7.73 8.60
N SER A 313 -3.25 -7.17 8.88
CA SER A 313 -4.40 -7.14 7.97
C SER A 313 -4.85 -5.68 7.75
N ASN A 314 -6.14 -5.37 7.84
CA ASN A 314 -6.72 -4.08 7.46
C ASN A 314 -7.35 -3.29 8.62
N HIS A 315 -7.05 -3.67 9.86
CA HIS A 315 -7.47 -2.92 11.05
C HIS A 315 -6.26 -2.50 11.87
N PHE A 316 -6.42 -1.46 12.67
CA PHE A 316 -5.40 -0.95 13.58
C PHE A 316 -5.28 -1.88 14.81
N ILE A 317 -4.05 -2.24 15.16
CA ILE A 317 -3.75 -3.06 16.33
C ILE A 317 -2.69 -2.44 17.24
N SER A 318 -2.01 -1.38 16.80
CA SER A 318 -0.96 -0.76 17.59
C SER A 318 -1.53 -0.11 18.86
N GLU A 319 -0.88 -0.35 20.00
CA GLU A 319 -1.29 0.22 21.28
C GLU A 319 -1.32 1.76 21.23
N SER A 320 -0.36 2.37 20.52
CA SER A 320 -0.31 3.82 20.35
C SER A 320 -1.46 4.39 19.52
N PHE A 321 -2.03 3.64 18.57
CA PHE A 321 -3.25 4.07 17.88
C PHE A 321 -4.47 3.88 18.78
N GLN A 322 -4.56 2.75 19.50
CA GLN A 322 -5.66 2.50 20.44
C GLN A 322 -5.72 3.51 21.59
N ALA A 323 -4.57 4.04 22.00
CA ALA A 323 -4.47 5.12 22.99
C ALA A 323 -4.72 6.52 22.40
N SER A 324 -4.90 6.64 21.08
CA SER A 324 -5.17 7.92 20.42
C SER A 324 -6.64 8.32 20.55
N LYS A 325 -6.96 9.54 20.11
CA LYS A 325 -8.36 10.04 20.03
C LYS A 325 -9.11 9.55 18.78
N TRP A 326 -8.41 8.89 17.86
CA TRP A 326 -8.96 8.45 16.59
C TRP A 326 -9.46 7.01 16.70
N ASN A 327 -10.48 6.67 15.93
CA ASN A 327 -11.08 5.35 15.91
C ASN A 327 -10.82 4.69 14.55
N ASP A 328 -10.65 3.38 14.56
CA ASP A 328 -10.65 2.57 13.35
C ASP A 328 -12.04 2.63 12.70
N ARG A 329 -12.08 2.85 11.38
CA ARG A 329 -13.32 2.86 10.57
C ARG A 329 -13.47 1.59 9.73
N TYR A 330 -12.51 0.67 9.76
CA TYR A 330 -12.64 -0.59 9.04
C TYR A 330 -13.82 -1.40 9.61
N PRO A 331 -14.70 -1.97 8.76
CA PRO A 331 -15.96 -2.62 9.21
C PRO A 331 -15.77 -3.96 9.93
N GLY A 332 -14.54 -4.37 10.23
CA GLY A 332 -14.21 -5.67 10.79
C GLY A 332 -14.25 -6.82 9.78
N GLY A 333 -14.95 -7.90 10.12
CA GLY A 333 -15.04 -9.09 9.28
C GLY A 333 -13.73 -9.87 9.22
N SER A 334 -13.32 -10.32 8.03
CA SER A 334 -12.15 -11.18 7.84
C SER A 334 -10.85 -10.53 8.35
N SER A 335 -10.76 -9.20 8.27
CA SER A 335 -9.63 -8.43 8.77
C SER A 335 -9.27 -8.77 10.22
N TRP A 336 -10.26 -9.00 11.10
CA TRP A 336 -10.02 -9.27 12.52
C TRP A 336 -9.32 -10.60 12.81
N PHE A 337 -9.44 -11.59 11.93
CA PHE A 337 -8.83 -12.90 12.16
C PHE A 337 -7.72 -13.27 11.17
N ARG A 338 -7.66 -12.71 9.96
CA ARG A 338 -6.69 -13.16 8.92
C ARG A 338 -5.23 -13.08 9.40
N ALA A 339 -4.83 -11.97 10.02
CA ALA A 339 -3.49 -11.83 10.57
C ALA A 339 -3.22 -12.83 11.71
N VAL A 340 -4.21 -13.04 12.59
CA VAL A 340 -4.14 -14.02 13.69
C VAL A 340 -4.01 -15.44 13.14
N ARG A 341 -4.72 -15.79 12.06
CA ARG A 341 -4.67 -17.11 11.42
C ARG A 341 -3.31 -17.41 10.83
N VAL A 342 -2.73 -16.48 10.08
CA VAL A 342 -1.36 -16.64 9.56
C VAL A 342 -0.39 -16.79 10.73
N ALA A 343 -0.47 -15.93 11.76
CA ALA A 343 0.38 -16.02 12.94
C ALA A 343 0.27 -17.39 13.65
N GLN A 344 -0.95 -17.92 13.85
CA GLN A 344 -1.18 -19.25 14.43
C GLN A 344 -0.52 -20.38 13.63
N LYS A 345 -0.52 -20.27 12.30
CA LYS A 345 0.05 -21.28 11.41
C LYS A 345 1.58 -21.26 11.37
N VAL A 346 2.19 -20.07 11.44
CA VAL A 346 3.66 -19.92 11.36
C VAL A 346 4.36 -20.03 12.71
N ARG A 347 3.69 -19.66 13.82
CA ARG A 347 4.28 -19.64 15.17
C ARG A 347 4.91 -20.98 15.61
N PRO A 348 4.35 -22.16 15.31
CA PRO A 348 5.00 -23.43 15.66
C PRO A 348 6.39 -23.63 15.04
N PHE A 349 6.74 -22.87 14.00
CA PHE A 349 8.01 -22.98 13.27
C PHE A 349 8.93 -21.77 13.47
N ASN A 350 8.62 -20.89 14.43
CA ASN A 350 9.24 -19.58 14.64
C ASN A 350 10.74 -19.60 15.08
N THR A 351 11.36 -20.77 15.16
CA THR A 351 12.75 -20.95 15.60
C THR A 351 13.56 -21.76 14.57
N LYS A 352 13.92 -21.09 13.47
CA LYS A 352 14.68 -21.64 12.32
C LYS A 352 14.07 -22.88 11.68
N GLN A 353 12.74 -22.96 11.62
CA GLN A 353 12.02 -24.11 11.06
C GLN A 353 10.96 -23.73 10.02
N LEU A 354 10.77 -22.44 9.80
CA LEU A 354 9.79 -21.91 8.86
C LEU A 354 10.40 -21.88 7.46
N SER A 355 9.87 -22.69 6.54
CA SER A 355 10.25 -22.65 5.13
C SER A 355 9.36 -21.67 4.36
N ALA A 356 9.79 -21.27 3.16
CA ALA A 356 8.98 -20.42 2.29
C ALA A 356 7.63 -21.09 1.94
N GLU A 357 7.62 -22.41 1.73
CA GLU A 357 6.43 -23.21 1.43
C GLU A 357 5.45 -23.19 2.60
N LYS A 358 5.94 -23.32 3.84
CA LYS A 358 5.08 -23.20 5.04
C LYS A 358 4.51 -21.80 5.21
N VAL A 359 5.24 -20.76 4.82
CA VAL A 359 4.68 -19.41 4.74
C VAL A 359 3.53 -19.38 3.74
N THR A 360 3.72 -19.88 2.52
CA THR A 360 2.64 -19.93 1.53
C THR A 360 1.46 -20.77 2.01
N GLU A 361 1.70 -21.92 2.67
CA GLU A 361 0.64 -22.75 3.27
C GLU A 361 -0.19 -21.96 4.30
N ALA A 362 0.45 -21.15 5.15
CA ALA A 362 -0.25 -20.27 6.08
C ALA A 362 -1.14 -19.22 5.36
N PHE A 363 -0.71 -18.74 4.20
CA PHE A 363 -1.47 -17.83 3.34
C PHE A 363 -2.53 -18.52 2.47
N CYS A 364 -2.56 -19.86 2.46
CA CYS A 364 -3.61 -20.67 1.84
C CYS A 364 -4.79 -20.97 2.79
N ASP A 365 -4.82 -20.41 4.01
CA ASP A 365 -5.87 -20.70 5.00
C ASP A 365 -7.26 -20.21 4.53
N HIS A 366 -8.24 -21.11 4.64
CA HIS A 366 -9.63 -20.91 4.19
C HIS A 366 -10.63 -20.72 5.32
N LEU A 367 -10.19 -20.32 6.53
CA LEU A 367 -11.15 -20.00 7.59
C LEU A 367 -12.10 -18.90 7.10
N SER A 368 -13.41 -19.19 7.10
CA SER A 368 -14.49 -18.30 6.63
C SER A 368 -14.53 -18.05 5.11
N LEU A 369 -14.12 -19.02 4.28
CA LEU A 369 -14.30 -18.99 2.82
C LEU A 369 -15.74 -18.50 2.44
N PRO A 370 -15.89 -17.55 1.48
CA PRO A 370 -14.86 -17.00 0.59
C PRO A 370 -13.98 -15.92 1.22
N SER A 371 -14.46 -15.25 2.28
CA SER A 371 -13.79 -14.14 2.98
C SER A 371 -12.74 -14.64 3.97
N SER A 372 -11.61 -15.12 3.46
CA SER A 372 -10.56 -15.81 4.22
C SER A 372 -9.15 -15.26 3.92
N VAL A 373 -8.10 -15.82 4.52
CA VAL A 373 -6.72 -15.38 4.21
C VAL A 373 -6.44 -15.56 2.72
N CYS A 374 -6.82 -16.72 2.18
CA CYS A 374 -6.80 -17.04 0.76
C CYS A 374 -8.17 -16.69 0.17
N GLN A 375 -8.35 -15.47 -0.33
CA GLN A 375 -9.65 -14.97 -0.79
C GLN A 375 -10.04 -15.59 -2.15
N HIS A 376 -11.17 -16.28 -2.23
CA HIS A 376 -11.70 -16.85 -3.48
C HIS A 376 -12.81 -16.00 -4.10
N MET A 377 -12.86 -16.01 -5.43
CA MET A 377 -13.78 -15.21 -6.25
C MET A 377 -15.24 -15.63 -6.07
N GLU A 378 -15.86 -15.13 -5.02
CA GLU A 378 -17.30 -15.20 -4.76
C GLU A 378 -17.82 -13.84 -4.30
N ASP A 379 -19.13 -13.63 -4.36
CA ASP A 379 -19.76 -12.42 -3.83
C ASP A 379 -19.65 -12.39 -2.30
N CYS A 380 -18.86 -11.45 -1.78
CA CYS A 380 -18.61 -11.29 -0.35
C CYS A 380 -19.61 -10.37 0.33
N THR A 381 -20.69 -9.98 -0.37
CA THR A 381 -21.74 -9.12 0.19
C THR A 381 -22.42 -9.80 1.38
N VAL A 382 -22.45 -9.13 2.52
CA VAL A 382 -23.20 -9.60 3.68
C VAL A 382 -24.69 -9.57 3.34
N LYS A 383 -25.33 -10.75 3.35
CA LYS A 383 -26.75 -10.90 2.98
C LYS A 383 -27.65 -10.33 4.08
N ASN A 384 -28.81 -9.82 3.68
CA ASN A 384 -29.87 -9.33 4.57
C ASN A 384 -29.46 -8.18 5.50
N VAL A 385 -28.40 -7.45 5.17
CA VAL A 385 -28.04 -6.19 5.83
C VAL A 385 -28.37 -5.06 4.86
N PRO A 386 -29.47 -4.31 5.10
CA PRO A 386 -29.79 -3.13 4.32
C PRO A 386 -28.60 -2.17 4.30
N ASP A 387 -28.33 -1.58 3.14
CA ASP A 387 -27.29 -0.57 2.96
C ASP A 387 -25.87 -1.02 3.36
N TYR A 388 -25.58 -2.34 3.36
CA TYR A 388 -24.22 -2.82 3.56
C TYR A 388 -23.30 -2.19 2.50
N PRO A 389 -22.32 -1.35 2.91
CA PRO A 389 -21.61 -0.48 1.97
C PRO A 389 -20.63 -1.25 1.09
N TYR A 390 -20.35 -2.52 1.41
CA TYR A 390 -19.36 -3.32 0.73
C TYR A 390 -19.98 -4.44 -0.10
N LYS A 391 -19.90 -4.34 -1.42
CA LYS A 391 -20.53 -5.32 -2.32
C LYS A 391 -19.59 -5.78 -3.42
N GLY A 392 -19.87 -6.97 -3.93
CA GLY A 392 -19.26 -7.50 -5.14
C GLY A 392 -18.22 -8.60 -4.91
N ALA A 393 -17.80 -9.20 -6.02
CA ALA A 393 -16.86 -10.30 -6.03
C ALA A 393 -15.43 -9.83 -5.73
N GLN A 394 -14.78 -10.49 -4.78
CA GLN A 394 -13.40 -10.21 -4.39
C GLN A 394 -12.56 -11.47 -4.49
N THR A 395 -11.26 -11.33 -4.76
CA THR A 395 -10.33 -12.46 -4.79
C THR A 395 -8.92 -12.00 -4.43
N THR A 396 -8.09 -12.93 -3.95
CA THR A 396 -6.64 -12.72 -3.88
C THR A 396 -6.15 -12.57 -5.31
N LEU A 397 -5.75 -11.36 -5.66
CA LEU A 397 -5.22 -11.00 -6.97
C LEU A 397 -3.83 -11.56 -7.17
N ALA A 398 -3.01 -11.50 -6.11
CA ALA A 398 -1.66 -12.04 -6.10
C ALA A 398 -1.25 -12.48 -4.70
N HIS A 399 -0.52 -13.60 -4.63
CA HIS A 399 0.36 -13.92 -3.52
C HIS A 399 1.80 -13.60 -3.92
N ILE A 400 2.52 -12.94 -3.04
CA ILE A 400 3.92 -12.54 -3.26
C ILE A 400 4.77 -12.86 -2.04
N ARG A 401 6.01 -13.27 -2.29
CA ARG A 401 7.07 -13.37 -1.28
C ARG A 401 8.30 -12.63 -1.81
N TYR A 402 8.81 -11.69 -1.03
CA TYR A 402 10.06 -11.00 -1.31
C TYR A 402 11.11 -11.48 -0.33
N ASN A 403 12.04 -12.30 -0.81
CA ASN A 403 13.22 -12.70 -0.04
C ASN A 403 14.22 -11.55 -0.13
N LEU A 404 14.30 -10.77 0.95
CA LEU A 404 15.15 -9.61 1.01
C LEU A 404 16.61 -10.03 1.02
N THR A 405 16.99 -11.11 1.69
CA THR A 405 18.39 -11.60 1.72
C THR A 405 18.90 -11.98 0.34
N LYS A 406 18.15 -12.85 -0.38
CA LYS A 406 18.53 -13.37 -1.70
C LYS A 406 18.20 -12.44 -2.86
N ARG A 407 17.45 -11.37 -2.61
CA ARG A 407 16.94 -10.45 -3.62
C ARG A 407 16.07 -11.16 -4.66
N THR A 408 15.15 -12.01 -4.20
CA THR A 408 14.22 -12.74 -5.07
C THR A 408 12.77 -12.40 -4.78
N ALA A 409 11.94 -12.38 -5.82
CA ALA A 409 10.50 -12.35 -5.74
C ALA A 409 9.92 -13.68 -6.21
N THR A 410 9.18 -14.37 -5.35
CA THR A 410 8.28 -15.45 -5.75
C THR A 410 6.86 -14.89 -5.86
N VAL A 411 6.22 -15.01 -7.02
CA VAL A 411 4.91 -14.40 -7.29
C VAL A 411 3.94 -15.40 -7.86
N CYS A 412 2.67 -15.25 -7.50
CA CYS A 412 1.56 -16.09 -7.95
C CYS A 412 0.35 -15.20 -8.25
N LYS A 413 -0.17 -15.26 -9.47
CA LYS A 413 -1.46 -14.68 -9.87
C LYS A 413 -2.61 -15.50 -9.28
N GLY A 414 -3.53 -14.82 -8.61
CA GLY A 414 -4.71 -15.45 -8.00
C GLY A 414 -4.43 -16.00 -6.60
N PRO A 415 -5.41 -16.76 -6.05
CA PRO A 415 -5.28 -17.44 -4.77
C PRO A 415 -4.11 -18.45 -4.76
N PRO A 416 -3.20 -18.39 -3.77
CA PRO A 416 -1.98 -19.23 -3.75
C PRO A 416 -2.24 -20.74 -3.66
N CYS A 417 -3.43 -21.17 -3.24
CA CYS A 417 -3.78 -22.59 -3.16
C CYS A 417 -4.07 -23.25 -4.52
N MET A 418 -4.28 -22.45 -5.57
CA MET A 418 -4.58 -22.93 -6.93
C MET A 418 -3.67 -22.35 -8.02
N GLY A 419 -2.86 -21.34 -7.67
CA GLY A 419 -2.02 -20.64 -8.62
C GLY A 419 -0.68 -21.31 -8.89
N VAL A 420 0.04 -20.76 -9.86
CA VAL A 420 1.40 -21.16 -10.21
C VAL A 420 2.39 -20.09 -9.77
N PHE A 421 3.57 -20.51 -9.32
CA PHE A 421 4.59 -19.60 -8.81
C PHE A 421 5.68 -19.38 -9.85
N ASN A 422 6.00 -18.12 -10.11
CA ASN A 422 7.19 -17.72 -10.84
C ASN A 422 8.18 -17.09 -9.87
N GLU A 423 9.47 -17.25 -10.13
CA GLU A 423 10.53 -16.61 -9.37
C GLU A 423 11.36 -15.67 -10.26
N TYR A 424 11.68 -14.50 -9.72
CA TYR A 424 12.53 -13.48 -10.33
C TYR A 424 13.62 -13.08 -9.35
N SER A 425 14.80 -12.73 -9.85
CA SER A 425 15.96 -12.36 -9.03
C SER A 425 16.52 -11.02 -9.48
N LEU A 426 16.87 -10.16 -8.52
CA LEU A 426 17.59 -8.92 -8.77
C LEU A 426 19.08 -9.08 -8.42
N PRO A 427 19.96 -8.27 -9.02
CA PRO A 427 21.35 -8.22 -8.57
C PRO A 427 21.42 -7.74 -7.11
N VAL A 428 22.38 -8.27 -6.34
CA VAL A 428 22.68 -7.76 -5.00
C VAL A 428 23.57 -6.52 -5.15
N THR A 429 23.09 -5.34 -4.75
CA THR A 429 23.94 -4.15 -4.63
C THR A 429 24.57 -4.14 -3.24
N SER A 430 25.89 -4.39 -3.18
CA SER A 430 26.62 -4.39 -1.91
C SER A 430 26.96 -2.96 -1.48
N ASN A 431 26.29 -2.43 -0.46
CA ASN A 431 26.68 -1.15 0.16
C ASN A 431 27.89 -1.28 1.10
N LEU A 432 28.36 -2.50 1.36
CA LEU A 432 29.38 -2.79 2.38
C LEU A 432 30.78 -3.04 1.80
N SER A 433 31.00 -2.92 0.49
CA SER A 433 32.34 -3.12 -0.10
C SER A 433 33.39 -2.08 0.33
N GLY A 434 32.97 -0.97 0.96
CA GLY A 434 33.87 0.06 1.51
C GLY A 434 34.20 -0.08 3.00
N HIS A 435 33.34 -0.71 3.80
CA HIS A 435 33.65 -1.01 5.19
C HIS A 435 34.28 -2.39 5.28
N LYS A 436 35.61 -2.44 5.10
CA LYS A 436 36.39 -3.51 5.73
C LYS A 436 35.87 -3.64 7.14
N LYS A 437 35.34 -4.81 7.51
CA LYS A 437 35.14 -5.23 8.89
C LYS A 437 36.52 -5.18 9.55
N GLY A 438 36.95 -3.99 9.97
CA GLY A 438 37.90 -3.88 11.05
C GLY A 438 37.23 -4.61 12.19
N ARG A 439 37.73 -5.81 12.53
CA ARG A 439 37.52 -6.34 13.86
C ARG A 439 37.89 -5.20 14.79
N VAL A 440 36.88 -4.55 15.38
CA VAL A 440 37.12 -3.72 16.55
C VAL A 440 37.49 -4.74 17.63
N ASN A 441 38.77 -5.11 17.67
CA ASN A 441 39.40 -5.64 18.87
C ASN A 441 39.53 -4.46 19.85
N GLY A 442 38.38 -3.87 20.21
CA GLY A 442 38.29 -2.95 21.32
C GLY A 442 38.29 -3.81 22.57
N ASN A 443 39.44 -3.90 23.23
CA ASN A 443 39.44 -4.20 24.66
C ASN A 443 38.63 -3.09 25.33
N HIS A 444 37.33 -3.32 25.52
CA HIS A 444 36.52 -2.47 26.37
C HIS A 444 36.96 -2.75 27.81
N SER A 445 37.90 -1.95 28.31
CA SER A 445 38.17 -1.88 29.74
C SER A 445 36.97 -1.21 30.39
N VAL A 446 36.09 -2.02 30.99
CA VAL A 446 35.10 -1.51 31.94
C VAL A 446 35.87 -1.06 33.17
N THR A 447 36.12 0.25 33.29
CA THR A 447 36.55 0.82 34.56
C THR A 447 35.31 0.90 35.45
N ASN A 448 35.16 -0.08 36.34
CA ASN A 448 34.24 0.03 37.46
C ASN A 448 34.70 1.21 38.31
N GLY A 449 33.94 2.31 38.26
CA GLY A 449 34.08 3.39 39.21
C GLY A 449 33.52 2.92 40.55
N GLU A 450 34.41 2.51 41.46
CA GLU A 450 34.12 2.47 42.89
C GLU A 450 34.34 3.88 43.46
N THR A 451 33.27 4.61 43.75
CA THR A 451 32.89 5.22 45.05
C THR A 451 31.79 6.25 44.88
#